data_AF-A0A7N2L3C0-F1
#
_entry.id   AF-A0A7N2L3C0-F1
#
_cell.length_a   1.000
_cell.length_b   1.000
_cell.length_c   1.000
_cell.angle_alpha   90.00
_cell.angle_beta   90.00
_cell.angle_gamma   90.00
#
_symmetry.space_group_name_H-M   'P 1'
#
loop_
_entity.id
_entity.type
_entity.pdbx_description
1 polymer ?
#
loop_
_entity_poly.entity_id
_entity_poly.type
_entity_poly.pdbx_seq_one_letter_code
_entity_poly.pdbx_strand_id
1 'polypeptide(L)'
;MNMEDKNGMDENFMRKSKGKEPAELTNMLKFEDLELDEFANESSYSVQKTKVGEGEIKIPIEIKHFCHEHDLKLIDELENYKICDGCVRPIFPPFYSCTECNFFLHKCCVELPRKKRHPFHQHPFKLERPFLAPCHACNYLSNGFIYNCKECDFGLDVSCSLISELDTLTHVGHEHPLIFSSATNDKECSACNSKGRIFCCTKCEFTLDFGCATLPHTVKYKQHEHLFTLSYIVEDDSGEYYCDICEEERDYPKHWFYYCEECNYPAHPKCIFEESLYYRLGDYRNIKFGSTYISTVHQHPLTLVQETKDGFHRCDRCGDRCHDIAYACATCNISFDLNCMWVMLE
;
A
#
# COMPACT_ATOMS: atom_id res chain seq x y z
N MET A 1 -76.35 -12.95 10.13
CA MET A 1 -76.54 -11.56 10.60
C MET A 1 -75.20 -10.88 10.50
N ASN A 2 -74.91 -10.32 9.33
CA ASN A 2 -75.15 -8.91 8.95
C ASN A 2 -73.87 -8.11 9.23
N MET A 3 -73.11 -7.77 8.18
CA MET A 3 -73.27 -6.55 7.35
C MET A 3 -72.46 -5.42 8.00
N GLU A 4 -71.34 -5.02 7.37
CA GLU A 4 -71.24 -3.93 6.38
C GLU A 4 -70.71 -2.66 7.08
N ASP A 5 -69.54 -2.17 6.67
CA ASP A 5 -69.36 -0.93 5.88
C ASP A 5 -69.48 0.35 6.75
N LYS A 6 -68.71 1.43 6.61
CA LYS A 6 -68.39 2.17 5.38
C LYS A 6 -67.58 3.44 5.72
N ASN A 7 -67.00 4.02 4.66
CA ASN A 7 -66.68 5.45 4.44
C ASN A 7 -65.44 6.03 5.16
N GLY A 8 -64.60 6.85 4.55
CA GLY A 8 -64.63 7.53 3.24
C GLY A 8 -63.55 8.63 3.26
N MET A 9 -62.89 8.87 2.14
CA MET A 9 -61.95 9.97 1.89
C MET A 9 -62.69 11.32 1.76
N ASP A 10 -62.04 12.39 2.23
CA ASP A 10 -61.84 13.71 1.56
C ASP A 10 -61.46 14.76 2.62
N GLU A 11 -60.23 15.29 2.62
CA GLU A 11 -59.65 16.37 1.79
C GLU A 11 -59.70 17.76 2.44
N ASN A 12 -58.51 18.38 2.44
CA ASN A 12 -58.17 19.81 2.48
C ASN A 12 -58.02 20.61 3.79
N PHE A 13 -56.74 20.82 4.12
CA PHE A 13 -56.03 22.12 4.11
C PHE A 13 -56.50 23.23 5.08
N MET A 14 -55.70 23.52 6.12
CA MET A 14 -55.21 24.88 6.47
C MET A 14 -54.21 24.85 7.67
N ARG A 15 -52.93 25.07 7.33
CA ARG A 15 -51.90 25.95 7.95
C ARG A 15 -51.73 26.11 9.48
N LYS A 16 -50.43 26.03 9.85
CA LYS A 16 -49.65 26.69 10.95
C LYS A 16 -49.85 26.11 12.36
N SER A 17 -48.83 25.87 13.20
CA SER A 17 -47.38 26.19 13.20
C SER A 17 -46.78 25.66 14.52
N LYS A 18 -45.44 25.56 14.55
CA LYS A 18 -44.53 25.36 15.70
C LYS A 18 -44.15 23.91 16.04
N GLY A 19 -43.27 23.36 15.20
CA GLY A 19 -42.23 22.44 15.67
C GLY A 19 -41.14 23.22 16.42
N LYS A 20 -40.63 22.65 17.51
CA LYS A 20 -39.35 22.97 18.12
C LYS A 20 -38.34 21.92 17.65
N GLU A 21 -37.30 22.35 16.95
CA GLU A 21 -36.10 21.57 16.66
C GLU A 21 -35.28 21.32 17.94
N PRO A 22 -34.53 20.22 17.99
CA PRO A 22 -33.20 20.19 18.60
C PRO A 22 -32.12 20.26 17.51
N ALA A 23 -31.10 21.04 17.83
CA ALA A 23 -29.96 21.41 17.02
C ALA A 23 -28.96 20.25 16.75
N GLU A 24 -28.00 20.55 15.85
CA GLU A 24 -26.74 19.83 15.53
C GLU A 24 -26.90 18.73 14.46
N LEU A 25 -26.17 18.63 13.35
CA LEU A 25 -24.88 19.19 12.94
C LEU A 25 -24.96 19.75 11.50
N THR A 26 -24.87 21.07 11.34
CA THR A 26 -24.41 21.71 10.11
C THR A 26 -23.02 22.25 10.39
N ASN A 27 -21.99 21.54 9.94
CA ASN A 27 -20.64 22.09 9.74
C ASN A 27 -19.79 21.12 8.92
N MET A 28 -20.06 21.04 7.62
CA MET A 28 -19.05 20.66 6.64
C MET A 28 -19.26 21.57 5.44
N LEU A 29 -18.17 22.15 4.93
CA LEU A 29 -18.10 23.16 3.87
C LEU A 29 -18.15 24.63 4.32
N LYS A 30 -17.11 25.05 5.05
CA LYS A 30 -16.43 26.35 4.85
C LYS A 30 -14.95 26.22 5.19
N PHE A 31 -14.13 25.88 4.21
CA PHE A 31 -12.72 26.25 4.21
C PHE A 31 -12.59 27.41 3.22
N GLU A 32 -12.95 28.61 3.66
CA GLU A 32 -12.59 29.86 2.98
C GLU A 32 -11.13 30.18 3.33
N ASP A 33 -10.25 30.00 2.35
CA ASP A 33 -9.09 30.83 2.01
C ASP A 33 -8.29 31.48 3.16
N LEU A 34 -7.47 30.69 3.87
CA LEU A 34 -6.27 31.22 4.54
C LEU A 34 -5.12 30.18 4.45
N GLU A 35 -4.04 30.58 3.78
CA GLU A 35 -2.72 29.92 3.64
C GLU A 35 -2.57 28.77 2.60
N LEU A 36 -2.88 29.06 1.34
CA LEU A 36 -2.50 28.20 0.19
C LEU A 36 -1.03 28.35 -0.26
N ASP A 37 -0.22 29.20 0.37
CA ASP A 37 1.05 29.68 -0.25
C ASP A 37 2.37 29.29 0.47
N GLU A 38 2.36 28.57 1.60
CA GLU A 38 3.60 28.13 2.29
C GLU A 38 3.82 26.61 2.36
N PHE A 39 2.87 25.79 1.88
CA PHE A 39 3.00 24.33 1.83
C PHE A 39 3.35 23.76 0.45
N ALA A 40 3.26 24.58 -0.61
CA ALA A 40 3.70 24.23 -1.95
C ALA A 40 5.17 24.65 -2.16
N ASN A 41 5.93 23.82 -2.89
CA ASN A 41 7.28 24.11 -3.45
C ASN A 41 8.52 23.60 -2.71
N GLU A 42 8.48 22.42 -2.11
CA GLU A 42 9.69 21.59 -2.17
C GLU A 42 9.43 20.41 -3.10
N SER A 43 9.83 20.57 -4.36
CA SER A 43 9.79 19.48 -5.34
C SER A 43 10.61 18.29 -4.84
N SER A 44 10.12 17.08 -5.08
CA SER A 44 10.87 15.85 -4.77
C SER A 44 12.03 15.62 -5.73
N TYR A 45 12.09 16.36 -6.84
CA TYR A 45 13.19 16.24 -7.78
C TYR A 45 13.55 17.58 -8.45
N SER A 46 14.77 17.63 -8.98
CA SER A 46 15.22 18.69 -9.87
C SER A 46 15.64 18.10 -11.21
N VAL A 47 15.28 18.79 -12.29
CA VAL A 47 15.59 18.35 -13.65
C VAL A 47 17.02 18.71 -14.02
N GLN A 48 17.79 17.71 -14.45
CA GLN A 48 19.16 17.90 -14.96
C GLN A 48 19.16 18.01 -16.48
N LYS A 49 18.41 17.15 -17.17
CA LYS A 49 18.30 17.14 -18.64
C LYS A 49 16.86 16.91 -19.09
N THR A 50 16.51 17.55 -20.20
CA THR A 50 15.22 17.35 -20.88
C THR A 50 15.43 16.93 -22.32
N LYS A 51 14.50 16.16 -22.84
CA LYS A 51 14.32 15.90 -24.28
C LYS A 51 13.04 16.58 -24.73
N VAL A 52 13.04 17.12 -25.95
CA VAL A 52 11.83 17.65 -26.57
C VAL A 52 11.12 16.50 -27.27
N GLY A 53 9.90 16.18 -26.80
CA GLY A 53 9.03 15.19 -27.41
C GLY A 53 8.23 15.77 -28.58
N GLU A 54 7.35 14.94 -29.16
CA GLU A 54 6.39 15.39 -30.15
C GLU A 54 5.46 16.47 -29.55
N GLY A 55 5.28 17.59 -30.25
CA GLY A 55 4.47 18.71 -29.76
C GLY A 55 5.17 19.65 -28.76
N GLU A 56 6.51 19.74 -28.77
CA GLU A 56 7.31 20.64 -27.93
C GLU A 56 7.25 20.37 -26.41
N ILE A 57 6.69 19.24 -26.00
CA ILE A 57 6.64 18.83 -24.59
C ILE A 57 8.05 18.49 -24.10
N LYS A 58 8.51 19.18 -23.05
CA LYS A 58 9.80 18.90 -22.41
C LYS A 58 9.65 17.72 -21.45
N ILE A 59 10.29 16.62 -21.76
CA ILE A 59 10.31 15.41 -20.93
C ILE A 59 11.62 15.40 -20.14
N PRO A 60 11.59 15.41 -18.79
CA PRO A 60 12.79 15.19 -18.00
C PRO A 60 13.33 13.78 -18.26
N ILE A 61 14.57 13.69 -18.74
CA ILE A 61 15.24 12.41 -19.03
C ILE A 61 16.34 12.09 -18.01
N GLU A 62 16.75 13.09 -17.23
CA GLU A 62 17.71 12.94 -16.14
C GLU A 62 17.33 13.90 -15.00
N ILE A 63 17.27 13.39 -13.77
CA ILE A 63 16.82 14.12 -12.60
C ILE A 63 17.69 13.80 -11.38
N LYS A 64 17.72 14.72 -10.41
CA LYS A 64 18.15 14.45 -9.03
C LYS A 64 16.93 14.32 -8.16
N HIS A 65 16.80 13.21 -7.44
CA HIS A 65 15.68 12.95 -6.53
C HIS A 65 16.11 13.09 -5.07
N PHE A 66 15.30 13.69 -4.20
CA PHE A 66 15.71 14.03 -2.83
C PHE A 66 16.08 12.82 -1.95
N CYS A 67 15.54 11.63 -2.24
CA CYS A 67 15.81 10.38 -1.52
C CYS A 67 17.00 9.57 -2.08
N HIS A 68 17.69 10.05 -3.10
CA HIS A 68 18.78 9.29 -3.72
C HIS A 68 19.92 10.21 -4.17
N GLU A 69 21.16 9.77 -3.96
CA GLU A 69 22.35 10.60 -4.20
C GLU A 69 22.69 10.74 -5.69
N HIS A 70 22.61 9.64 -6.43
CA HIS A 70 22.93 9.63 -7.86
C HIS A 70 21.79 10.17 -8.72
N ASP A 71 22.15 10.64 -9.92
CA ASP A 71 21.17 11.04 -10.93
C ASP A 71 20.37 9.82 -11.42
N LEU A 72 19.08 10.03 -11.66
CA LEU A 72 18.19 9.02 -12.23
C LEU A 72 17.88 9.36 -13.67
N LYS A 73 17.91 8.35 -14.54
CA LYS A 73 17.61 8.46 -15.97
C LYS A 73 16.27 7.84 -16.30
N LEU A 74 15.53 8.46 -17.21
CA LEU A 74 14.28 7.91 -17.72
C LEU A 74 14.58 6.73 -18.65
N ILE A 75 13.88 5.62 -18.43
CA ILE A 75 14.00 4.37 -19.17
C ILE A 75 12.61 3.98 -19.70
N ASP A 76 12.55 3.69 -21.00
CA ASP A 76 11.31 3.38 -21.71
C ASP A 76 11.13 1.87 -21.98
N GLU A 77 12.13 1.04 -21.64
CA GLU A 77 12.12 -0.41 -21.84
C GLU A 77 12.46 -1.15 -20.55
N LEU A 78 11.77 -2.25 -20.27
CA LEU A 78 12.00 -3.06 -19.07
C LEU A 78 12.62 -4.40 -19.46
N GLU A 79 13.90 -4.59 -19.13
CA GLU A 79 14.60 -5.85 -19.41
C GLU A 79 14.25 -6.96 -18.43
N ASN A 80 13.96 -6.61 -17.17
CA ASN A 80 13.78 -7.57 -16.08
C ASN A 80 12.73 -7.06 -15.10
N TYR A 81 12.10 -7.96 -14.32
CA TYR A 81 11.18 -7.56 -13.25
C TYR A 81 11.89 -6.68 -12.22
N LYS A 82 11.41 -5.45 -12.04
CA LYS A 82 11.93 -4.48 -11.06
C LYS A 82 10.80 -4.04 -10.12
N ILE A 83 11.19 -3.72 -8.90
CA ILE A 83 10.29 -3.16 -7.87
C ILE A 83 10.72 -1.72 -7.59
N CYS A 84 9.74 -0.83 -7.57
CA CYS A 84 9.91 0.57 -7.24
C CYS A 84 10.34 0.74 -5.78
N ASP A 85 11.40 1.51 -5.55
CA ASP A 85 11.90 1.86 -4.21
C ASP A 85 10.99 2.84 -3.46
N GLY A 86 10.05 3.47 -4.17
CA GLY A 86 9.09 4.42 -3.59
C GLY A 86 7.84 3.73 -3.04
N CYS A 87 7.11 3.00 -3.88
CA CYS A 87 5.84 2.37 -3.48
C CYS A 87 5.92 0.86 -3.24
N VAL A 88 7.07 0.23 -3.49
CA VAL A 88 7.25 -1.23 -3.36
C VAL A 88 6.24 -2.00 -4.22
N ARG A 89 6.05 -1.52 -5.46
CA ARG A 89 5.21 -2.17 -6.48
C ARG A 89 6.03 -2.46 -7.74
N PRO A 90 5.61 -3.46 -8.55
CA PRO A 90 6.24 -3.73 -9.84
C PRO A 90 6.34 -2.48 -10.70
N ILE A 91 7.46 -2.31 -11.38
CA ILE A 91 7.69 -1.24 -12.34
C ILE A 91 7.25 -1.67 -13.74
N PHE A 92 6.66 -0.71 -14.44
CA PHE A 92 6.40 -0.76 -15.86
C PHE A 92 6.96 0.51 -16.51
N PRO A 93 7.48 0.44 -17.74
CA PRO A 93 7.92 1.63 -18.45
C PRO A 93 6.80 2.64 -18.71
N PRO A 94 7.12 3.95 -18.77
CA PRO A 94 8.43 4.53 -18.50
C PRO A 94 8.72 4.72 -16.99
N PHE A 95 9.98 4.59 -16.57
CA PHE A 95 10.41 4.73 -15.17
C PHE A 95 11.79 5.37 -15.04
N TYR A 96 12.15 5.82 -13.85
CA TYR A 96 13.47 6.37 -13.55
C TYR A 96 14.38 5.32 -12.91
N SER A 97 15.60 5.18 -13.44
CA SER A 97 16.61 4.24 -12.94
C SER A 97 17.90 4.97 -12.61
N CYS A 98 18.52 4.60 -11.48
CA CYS A 98 19.93 4.89 -11.26
C CYS A 98 20.78 3.98 -12.15
N THR A 99 21.87 4.49 -12.72
CA THR A 99 22.83 3.68 -13.49
C THR A 99 23.97 3.12 -12.64
N GLU A 100 24.11 3.59 -11.41
CA GLU A 100 25.21 3.24 -10.49
C GLU A 100 24.79 2.21 -9.44
N CYS A 101 23.49 2.11 -9.14
CA CYS A 101 22.96 1.16 -8.16
C CYS A 101 21.54 0.69 -8.51
N ASN A 102 21.03 -0.31 -7.79
CA ASN A 102 19.70 -0.91 -8.00
C ASN A 102 18.55 -0.07 -7.42
N PHE A 103 18.46 1.20 -7.80
CA PHE A 103 17.41 2.12 -7.39
C PHE A 103 16.52 2.53 -8.56
N PHE A 104 15.21 2.34 -8.39
CA PHE A 104 14.20 2.54 -9.43
C PHE A 104 12.95 3.21 -8.87
N LEU A 105 12.39 4.17 -9.61
CA LEU A 105 11.14 4.84 -9.25
C LEU A 105 10.18 4.92 -10.44
N HIS A 106 8.90 4.67 -10.18
CA HIS A 106 7.86 5.10 -11.13
C HIS A 106 7.90 6.62 -11.29
N LYS A 107 7.46 7.12 -12.45
CA LYS A 107 7.29 8.55 -12.69
C LYS A 107 6.40 9.21 -11.62
N CYS A 108 5.29 8.59 -11.26
CA CYS A 108 4.42 9.09 -10.18
C CYS A 108 5.10 9.11 -8.81
N CYS A 109 6.01 8.17 -8.54
CA CYS A 109 6.77 8.13 -7.27
C CYS A 109 7.83 9.23 -7.19
N VAL A 110 8.41 9.64 -8.32
CA VAL A 110 9.30 10.80 -8.43
C VAL A 110 8.56 12.10 -8.14
N GLU A 111 7.32 12.20 -8.60
CA GLU A 111 6.50 13.42 -8.54
C GLU A 111 5.71 13.56 -7.23
N LEU A 112 5.81 12.60 -6.31
CA LEU A 112 5.15 12.65 -5.00
C LEU A 112 5.55 13.93 -4.25
N PRO A 113 4.61 14.69 -3.66
CA PRO A 113 4.95 15.91 -2.92
C PRO A 113 5.74 15.62 -1.63
N ARG A 114 6.75 16.45 -1.32
CA ARG A 114 7.55 16.27 -0.08
C ARG A 114 6.75 16.50 1.20
N LYS A 115 5.70 17.30 1.14
CA LYS A 115 4.77 17.57 2.24
C LYS A 115 3.35 17.52 1.72
N LYS A 116 2.42 16.98 2.50
CA LYS A 116 1.01 17.01 2.15
C LYS A 116 0.11 17.01 3.37
N ARG A 117 -1.08 17.60 3.23
CA ARG A 117 -2.16 17.45 4.20
C ARG A 117 -3.01 16.25 3.80
N HIS A 118 -3.71 15.67 4.76
CA HIS A 118 -4.49 14.46 4.52
C HIS A 118 -5.89 14.61 5.11
N PRO A 119 -6.96 14.19 4.39
CA PRO A 119 -8.33 14.39 4.86
C PRO A 119 -8.60 13.79 6.26
N PHE A 120 -7.94 12.69 6.58
CA PHE A 120 -8.12 11.97 7.85
C PHE A 120 -7.07 12.28 8.92
N HIS A 121 -6.20 13.28 8.70
CA HIS A 121 -5.17 13.64 9.67
C HIS A 121 -4.88 15.15 9.68
N GLN A 122 -4.89 15.74 10.86
CA GLN A 122 -4.81 17.20 11.02
C GLN A 122 -3.43 17.79 10.68
N HIS A 123 -2.36 17.08 11.03
CA HIS A 123 -0.99 17.57 10.83
C HIS A 123 -0.48 17.24 9.42
N PRO A 124 0.42 18.07 8.84
CA PRO A 124 1.02 17.79 7.56
C PRO A 124 1.95 16.57 7.65
N PHE A 125 1.80 15.65 6.71
CA PHE A 125 2.76 14.58 6.50
C PHE A 125 4.00 15.08 5.78
N LYS A 126 5.14 14.47 6.10
CA LYS A 126 6.39 14.63 5.35
C LYS A 126 6.76 13.30 4.69
N LEU A 127 7.14 13.35 3.42
CA LEU A 127 7.63 12.19 2.69
C LEU A 127 9.07 11.88 3.13
N GLU A 128 9.27 10.68 3.64
CA GLU A 128 10.55 10.18 4.11
C GLU A 128 10.78 8.77 3.55
N ARG A 129 12.05 8.36 3.46
CA ARG A 129 12.42 6.97 3.18
C ARG A 129 12.93 6.33 4.47
N PRO A 130 12.07 5.67 5.26
CA PRO A 130 12.52 4.97 6.43
C PRO A 130 13.33 3.73 6.06
N PHE A 131 14.02 3.21 7.06
CA PHE A 131 14.66 1.91 7.01
C PHE A 131 13.63 0.78 6.84
N LEU A 132 12.64 0.76 7.75
CA LEU A 132 11.48 -0.12 7.78
C LEU A 132 10.46 0.54 8.72
N ALA A 133 9.22 0.73 8.28
CA ALA A 133 8.20 1.38 9.08
C ALA A 133 6.81 0.76 8.87
N PRO A 134 5.96 0.72 9.91
CA PRO A 134 4.59 0.27 9.79
C PRO A 134 3.72 1.32 9.09
N CYS A 135 2.83 0.85 8.22
CA CYS A 135 1.74 1.67 7.69
C CYS A 135 0.51 1.53 8.59
N HIS A 136 0.02 2.64 9.14
CA HIS A 136 -1.11 2.65 10.08
C HIS A 136 -2.48 2.43 9.43
N ALA A 137 -2.53 2.35 8.09
CA ALA A 137 -3.76 2.06 7.37
C ALA A 137 -3.93 0.56 7.11
N CYS A 138 -2.88 -0.11 6.61
CA CYS A 138 -2.92 -1.53 6.27
C CYS A 138 -2.24 -2.44 7.31
N ASN A 139 -1.55 -1.86 8.31
CA ASN A 139 -0.78 -2.55 9.35
C ASN A 139 0.41 -3.40 8.85
N TYR A 140 0.79 -3.28 7.58
CA TYR A 140 1.98 -3.92 7.03
C TYR A 140 3.23 -3.05 7.20
N LEU A 141 4.38 -3.71 7.31
CA LEU A 141 5.69 -3.06 7.26
C LEU A 141 6.05 -2.70 5.81
N SER A 142 6.70 -1.57 5.64
CA SER A 142 7.21 -1.11 4.34
C SER A 142 8.61 -0.51 4.47
N ASN A 143 9.45 -0.78 3.48
CA ASN A 143 10.75 -0.12 3.29
C ASN A 143 10.76 0.81 2.07
N GLY A 144 9.57 1.13 1.54
CA GLY A 144 9.37 2.19 0.55
C GLY A 144 9.34 3.58 1.18
N PHE A 145 8.87 4.57 0.43
CA PHE A 145 8.57 5.89 0.95
C PHE A 145 7.34 5.85 1.86
N ILE A 146 7.40 6.61 2.95
CA ILE A 146 6.32 6.77 3.92
C ILE A 146 6.03 8.25 4.07
N TYR A 147 4.75 8.58 4.08
CA TYR A 147 4.25 9.86 4.57
C TYR A 147 4.11 9.78 6.09
N ASN A 148 5.00 10.46 6.80
CA ASN A 148 5.10 10.38 8.25
C ASN A 148 4.72 11.71 8.92
N CYS A 149 3.92 11.61 9.99
CA CYS A 149 3.62 12.71 10.89
C CYS A 149 4.37 12.47 12.19
N LYS A 150 5.44 13.25 12.42
CA LYS A 150 6.28 13.12 13.62
C LYS A 150 5.56 13.52 14.90
N GLU A 151 4.57 14.40 14.81
CA GLU A 151 3.82 14.87 15.97
C GLU A 151 2.88 13.80 16.54
N CYS A 152 2.35 12.92 15.68
CA CYS A 152 1.40 11.89 16.06
C CYS A 152 1.95 10.47 15.96
N ASP A 153 3.21 10.32 15.54
CA ASP A 153 3.81 9.02 15.20
C ASP A 153 2.91 8.20 14.26
N PHE A 154 2.41 8.86 13.21
CA PHE A 154 1.45 8.27 12.28
C PHE A 154 2.04 8.25 10.87
N GLY A 155 2.19 7.04 10.32
CA GLY A 155 2.81 6.79 9.02
C GLY A 155 1.88 6.07 8.04
N LEU A 156 1.88 6.51 6.78
CA LEU A 156 1.19 5.85 5.66
C LEU A 156 2.18 5.53 4.54
N ASP A 157 2.17 4.30 4.03
CA ASP A 157 2.87 3.98 2.80
C ASP A 157 2.26 4.72 1.60
N VAL A 158 3.02 4.82 0.50
CA VAL A 158 2.57 5.54 -0.71
C VAL A 158 1.21 5.06 -1.20
N SER A 159 0.99 3.75 -1.28
CA SER A 159 -0.24 3.16 -1.81
C SER A 159 -1.44 3.50 -0.94
N CYS A 160 -1.34 3.26 0.36
CA CYS A 160 -2.39 3.57 1.34
C CYS A 160 -2.67 5.08 1.42
N SER A 161 -1.63 5.89 1.28
CA SER A 161 -1.75 7.33 1.34
C SER A 161 -2.47 7.90 0.13
N LEU A 162 -2.22 7.38 -1.08
CA LEU A 162 -2.92 7.81 -2.29
C LEU A 162 -4.40 7.39 -2.28
N ILE A 163 -4.72 6.16 -1.88
CA ILE A 163 -6.13 5.73 -1.86
C ILE A 163 -6.96 6.43 -0.77
N SER A 164 -6.32 6.91 0.29
CA SER A 164 -6.99 7.65 1.36
C SER A 164 -7.37 9.08 0.95
N GLU A 165 -6.79 9.62 -0.12
CA GLU A 165 -7.15 10.93 -0.67
C GLU A 165 -8.40 10.85 -1.55
N LEU A 166 -8.84 9.65 -1.91
CA LEU A 166 -10.02 9.45 -2.73
C LEU A 166 -11.28 9.52 -1.89
N ASP A 167 -12.24 10.34 -2.31
CA ASP A 167 -13.60 10.34 -1.74
C ASP A 167 -14.30 9.00 -1.98
N THR A 168 -14.00 8.37 -3.11
CA THR A 168 -14.51 7.05 -3.50
C THR A 168 -13.44 6.20 -4.15
N LEU A 169 -13.32 4.95 -3.73
CA LEU A 169 -12.44 3.95 -4.32
C LEU A 169 -13.20 3.13 -5.35
N THR A 170 -12.69 3.08 -6.58
CA THR A 170 -13.10 2.09 -7.58
C THR A 170 -12.08 0.96 -7.58
N HIS A 171 -12.53 -0.29 -7.63
CA HIS A 171 -11.64 -1.44 -7.51
C HIS A 171 -12.04 -2.53 -8.51
N VAL A 172 -11.07 -3.18 -9.16
CA VAL A 172 -11.35 -4.16 -10.23
C VAL A 172 -12.15 -5.36 -9.71
N GLY A 173 -11.89 -5.77 -8.46
CA GLY A 173 -12.65 -6.83 -7.80
C GLY A 173 -14.08 -6.47 -7.36
N HIS A 174 -14.56 -5.24 -7.60
CA HIS A 174 -15.94 -4.86 -7.26
C HIS A 174 -16.48 -3.68 -8.09
N GLU A 175 -17.66 -3.85 -8.70
CA GLU A 175 -18.21 -2.88 -9.66
C GLU A 175 -18.65 -1.53 -9.06
N HIS A 176 -19.03 -1.51 -7.78
CA HIS A 176 -19.54 -0.29 -7.15
C HIS A 176 -18.43 0.52 -6.48
N PRO A 177 -18.51 1.87 -6.49
CA PRO A 177 -17.61 2.70 -5.71
C PRO A 177 -17.74 2.42 -4.21
N LEU A 178 -16.59 2.38 -3.53
CA LEU A 178 -16.49 2.14 -2.10
C LEU A 178 -16.14 3.45 -1.39
N ILE A 179 -16.71 3.66 -0.21
CA ILE A 179 -16.46 4.85 0.61
C ILE A 179 -15.74 4.40 1.88
N PHE A 180 -14.70 5.13 2.26
CA PHE A 180 -13.99 4.86 3.51
C PHE A 180 -14.94 5.05 4.72
N SER A 181 -15.02 4.04 5.58
CA SER A 181 -15.79 4.12 6.82
C SER A 181 -14.87 4.17 8.03
N SER A 182 -14.84 5.31 8.72
CA SER A 182 -14.12 5.47 9.98
C SER A 182 -14.83 4.82 11.17
N ALA A 183 -16.07 4.35 11.00
CA ALA A 183 -16.96 3.97 12.09
C ALA A 183 -17.06 2.45 12.35
N THR A 184 -16.41 1.60 11.57
CA THR A 184 -16.65 0.13 11.63
C THR A 184 -15.38 -0.68 11.79
N ASN A 185 -15.03 -1.00 13.05
CA ASN A 185 -14.01 -2.02 13.36
C ASN A 185 -14.57 -3.46 13.35
N ASP A 186 -15.89 -3.62 13.24
CA ASP A 186 -16.56 -4.92 13.38
C ASP A 186 -16.82 -5.65 12.06
N LYS A 187 -16.66 -4.97 10.92
CA LYS A 187 -16.86 -5.56 9.61
C LYS A 187 -15.57 -6.19 9.10
N GLU A 188 -15.71 -7.36 8.49
CA GLU A 188 -14.61 -8.13 7.92
C GLU A 188 -14.49 -7.86 6.43
N CYS A 189 -13.24 -7.71 5.95
CA CYS A 189 -12.96 -7.54 4.54
C CYS A 189 -13.52 -8.71 3.72
N SER A 190 -14.27 -8.43 2.67
CA SER A 190 -14.86 -9.45 1.81
C SER A 190 -13.84 -10.28 1.02
N ALA A 191 -12.56 -9.88 0.98
CA ALA A 191 -11.49 -10.55 0.26
C ALA A 191 -10.52 -11.34 1.14
N CYS A 192 -10.40 -11.01 2.44
CA CYS A 192 -9.45 -11.69 3.33
C CYS A 192 -9.98 -11.99 4.73
N ASN A 193 -11.22 -11.61 5.02
CA ASN A 193 -11.88 -11.71 6.32
C ASN A 193 -11.14 -11.02 7.49
N SER A 194 -10.11 -10.21 7.19
CA SER A 194 -9.42 -9.41 8.20
C SER A 194 -10.35 -8.31 8.72
N LYS A 195 -10.12 -7.89 9.96
CA LYS A 195 -10.77 -6.72 10.56
C LYS A 195 -9.83 -5.54 10.55
N GLY A 196 -10.37 -4.35 10.39
CA GLY A 196 -9.59 -3.12 10.43
C GLY A 196 -10.29 -1.96 9.73
N ARG A 197 -9.48 -1.05 9.18
CA ARG A 197 -9.97 0.07 8.38
C ARG A 197 -10.47 -0.45 7.04
N ILE A 198 -11.74 -0.15 6.73
CA ILE A 198 -12.39 -0.67 5.53
C ILE A 198 -13.09 0.42 4.69
N PHE A 199 -13.16 0.14 3.40
CA PHE A 199 -14.04 0.78 2.45
C PHE A 199 -15.33 -0.03 2.34
N CYS A 200 -16.48 0.63 2.40
CA CYS A 200 -17.79 0.01 2.32
C CYS A 200 -18.46 0.35 0.99
N CYS A 201 -19.09 -0.64 0.36
CA CYS A 201 -20.05 -0.39 -0.70
C CYS A 201 -21.35 0.17 -0.10
N THR A 202 -21.95 1.15 -0.75
CA THR A 202 -23.26 1.70 -0.35
C THR A 202 -24.44 0.95 -0.96
N LYS A 203 -24.18 0.08 -1.94
CA LYS A 203 -25.20 -0.66 -2.70
C LYS A 203 -25.31 -2.13 -2.31
N CYS A 204 -24.29 -2.71 -1.68
CA CYS A 204 -24.28 -4.10 -1.24
C CYS A 204 -23.41 -4.26 0.02
N GLU A 205 -23.31 -5.48 0.54
CA GLU A 205 -22.55 -5.79 1.76
C GLU A 205 -21.03 -5.88 1.56
N PHE A 206 -20.53 -5.64 0.35
CA PHE A 206 -19.12 -5.72 0.03
C PHE A 206 -18.30 -4.70 0.83
N THR A 207 -17.21 -5.17 1.43
CA THR A 207 -16.23 -4.33 2.10
C THR A 207 -14.81 -4.73 1.74
N LEU A 208 -13.89 -3.76 1.76
CA LEU A 208 -12.51 -3.97 1.37
C LEU A 208 -11.57 -3.28 2.35
N ASP A 209 -10.56 -3.98 2.85
CA ASP A 209 -9.53 -3.37 3.69
C ASP A 209 -8.44 -2.69 2.83
N PHE A 210 -7.58 -1.90 3.48
CA PHE A 210 -6.44 -1.26 2.81
C PHE A 210 -5.44 -2.28 2.25
N GLY A 211 -5.27 -3.41 2.93
CA GLY A 211 -4.33 -4.46 2.54
C GLY A 211 -4.66 -5.08 1.20
N CYS A 212 -5.93 -5.46 1.00
CA CYS A 212 -6.45 -6.02 -0.24
C CYS A 212 -6.61 -4.93 -1.31
N ALA A 213 -7.09 -3.73 -0.95
CA ALA A 213 -7.22 -2.61 -1.89
C ALA A 213 -5.89 -2.19 -2.55
N THR A 214 -4.75 -2.48 -1.90
CA THR A 214 -3.42 -2.12 -2.39
C THR A 214 -2.58 -3.32 -2.84
N LEU A 215 -3.18 -4.50 -2.95
CA LEU A 215 -2.51 -5.69 -3.46
C LEU A 215 -1.96 -5.42 -4.88
N PRO A 216 -0.70 -5.77 -5.18
CA PRO A 216 -0.17 -5.62 -6.52
C PRO A 216 -0.93 -6.52 -7.51
N HIS A 217 -1.40 -5.97 -8.62
CA HIS A 217 -2.13 -6.75 -9.62
C HIS A 217 -1.29 -7.87 -10.25
N THR A 218 0.01 -7.63 -10.43
CA THR A 218 0.95 -8.64 -10.93
C THR A 218 2.16 -8.73 -10.02
N VAL A 219 2.71 -9.94 -9.88
CA VAL A 219 3.82 -10.21 -8.97
C VAL A 219 4.70 -11.34 -9.48
N LYS A 220 5.97 -11.28 -9.10
CA LYS A 220 6.96 -12.31 -9.39
C LYS A 220 7.17 -13.17 -8.14
N TYR A 221 7.00 -14.48 -8.27
CA TYR A 221 7.38 -15.43 -7.23
C TYR A 221 8.78 -15.98 -7.51
N LYS A 222 9.65 -16.01 -6.49
CA LYS A 222 11.09 -16.28 -6.68
C LYS A 222 11.41 -17.67 -7.25
N GLN A 223 10.53 -18.66 -7.02
CA GLN A 223 10.69 -20.04 -7.50
C GLN A 223 9.89 -20.33 -8.78
N HIS A 224 9.32 -19.31 -9.42
CA HIS A 224 8.52 -19.48 -10.63
C HIS A 224 8.90 -18.47 -11.71
N GLU A 225 8.96 -18.90 -12.97
CA GLU A 225 9.48 -18.10 -14.08
C GLU A 225 8.49 -17.03 -14.58
N HIS A 226 7.20 -17.34 -14.64
CA HIS A 226 6.21 -16.39 -15.13
C HIS A 226 5.73 -15.45 -14.01
N LEU A 227 4.99 -14.42 -14.40
CA LEU A 227 4.31 -13.55 -13.45
C LEU A 227 2.97 -14.18 -13.05
N PHE A 228 2.58 -13.91 -11.82
CA PHE A 228 1.24 -14.20 -11.33
C PHE A 228 0.38 -12.94 -11.44
N THR A 229 -0.87 -13.14 -11.80
CA THR A 229 -1.90 -12.09 -11.84
C THR A 229 -2.90 -12.33 -10.72
N LEU A 230 -3.31 -11.27 -10.02
CA LEU A 230 -4.33 -11.33 -8.99
C LEU A 230 -5.70 -11.58 -9.64
N SER A 231 -6.33 -12.69 -9.27
CA SER A 231 -7.66 -13.09 -9.70
C SER A 231 -8.71 -12.70 -8.66
N TYR A 232 -9.81 -12.14 -9.15
CA TYR A 232 -10.99 -11.77 -8.36
C TYR A 232 -12.19 -12.70 -8.61
N ILE A 233 -11.99 -13.75 -9.40
CA ILE A 233 -13.04 -14.70 -9.78
C ILE A 233 -13.48 -15.44 -8.52
N VAL A 234 -14.79 -15.41 -8.26
CA VAL A 234 -15.40 -16.29 -7.27
C VAL A 234 -15.52 -17.66 -7.94
N GLU A 235 -14.73 -18.60 -7.46
CA GLU A 235 -14.80 -20.00 -7.89
C GLU A 235 -16.10 -20.61 -7.33
N ASP A 236 -16.75 -21.52 -8.07
CA ASP A 236 -18.05 -22.06 -7.69
C ASP A 236 -17.93 -23.19 -6.66
N ASP A 237 -19.03 -23.57 -6.01
CA ASP A 237 -19.08 -24.62 -4.99
C ASP A 237 -18.80 -26.05 -5.55
N SER A 238 -18.32 -26.17 -6.79
CA SER A 238 -18.23 -27.44 -7.52
C SER A 238 -16.94 -28.23 -7.27
N GLY A 239 -15.92 -27.63 -6.64
CA GLY A 239 -14.60 -28.27 -6.47
C GLY A 239 -13.79 -27.83 -5.26
N GLU A 240 -12.79 -28.64 -4.93
CA GLU A 240 -11.71 -28.34 -3.98
C GLU A 240 -10.60 -27.58 -4.74
N TYR A 241 -10.32 -26.34 -4.34
CA TYR A 241 -9.35 -25.48 -5.00
C TYR A 241 -8.05 -25.48 -4.22
N TYR A 242 -6.92 -25.85 -4.83
CA TYR A 242 -5.65 -26.02 -4.10
C TYR A 242 -4.57 -25.02 -4.51
N CYS A 243 -3.77 -24.55 -3.56
CA CYS A 243 -2.60 -23.73 -3.85
C CYS A 243 -1.42 -24.62 -4.25
N ASP A 244 -0.84 -24.38 -5.41
CA ASP A 244 0.28 -25.18 -5.91
C ASP A 244 1.61 -24.92 -5.19
N ILE A 245 1.67 -23.89 -4.34
CA ILE A 245 2.89 -23.57 -3.55
C ILE A 245 2.92 -24.37 -2.24
N CYS A 246 1.81 -24.43 -1.51
CA CYS A 246 1.75 -25.13 -0.22
C CYS A 246 1.01 -26.47 -0.26
N GLU A 247 0.38 -26.80 -1.40
CA GLU A 247 -0.47 -27.99 -1.57
C GLU A 247 -1.67 -28.05 -0.61
N GLU A 248 -2.04 -26.90 -0.02
CA GLU A 248 -3.22 -26.77 0.85
C GLU A 248 -4.40 -26.14 0.08
N GLU A 249 -5.60 -26.38 0.59
CA GLU A 249 -6.82 -25.79 0.03
C GLU A 249 -6.77 -24.25 0.09
N ARG A 250 -7.21 -23.61 -0.99
CA ARG A 250 -7.42 -22.17 -1.09
C ARG A 250 -8.64 -21.81 -0.28
N ASP A 251 -8.52 -20.73 0.49
CA ASP A 251 -9.56 -20.28 1.41
C ASP A 251 -10.84 -19.94 0.61
N TYR A 252 -11.77 -20.89 0.59
CA TYR A 252 -13.06 -20.83 -0.09
C TYR A 252 -14.07 -20.01 0.73
N PRO A 253 -15.06 -19.31 0.13
CA PRO A 253 -15.22 -18.94 -1.30
C PRO A 253 -14.66 -17.56 -1.68
N LYS A 254 -14.11 -16.82 -0.72
CA LYS A 254 -14.05 -15.35 -0.79
C LYS A 254 -12.66 -14.76 -0.96
N HIS A 255 -11.62 -15.59 -1.01
CA HIS A 255 -10.26 -15.08 -1.05
C HIS A 255 -9.77 -14.90 -2.49
N TRP A 256 -9.34 -13.68 -2.80
CA TRP A 256 -8.59 -13.42 -4.02
C TRP A 256 -7.31 -14.26 -4.01
N PHE A 257 -6.91 -14.75 -5.17
CA PHE A 257 -5.74 -15.60 -5.31
C PHE A 257 -4.88 -15.14 -6.47
N TYR A 258 -3.61 -15.49 -6.44
CA TYR A 258 -2.71 -15.25 -7.55
C TYR A 258 -2.72 -16.45 -8.48
N TYR A 259 -2.68 -16.19 -9.78
CA TYR A 259 -2.72 -17.23 -10.79
C TYR A 259 -1.73 -16.92 -11.90
N CYS A 260 -0.89 -17.90 -12.22
CA CYS A 260 -0.12 -17.89 -13.45
C CYS A 260 -0.92 -18.58 -14.55
N GLU A 261 -1.33 -17.80 -15.56
CA GLU A 261 -2.10 -18.31 -16.70
C GLU A 261 -1.29 -19.27 -17.57
N GLU A 262 -0.01 -18.98 -17.78
CA GLU A 262 0.87 -19.78 -18.63
C GLU A 262 1.10 -21.20 -18.10
N CYS A 263 1.14 -21.36 -16.77
CA CYS A 263 1.38 -22.65 -16.13
C CYS A 263 0.13 -23.28 -15.51
N ASN A 264 -1.03 -22.61 -15.58
CA ASN A 264 -2.21 -22.97 -14.81
C ASN A 264 -1.89 -23.22 -13.33
N TYR A 265 -1.20 -22.25 -12.71
CA TYR A 265 -0.59 -22.41 -11.39
C TYR A 265 -1.20 -21.41 -10.40
N PRO A 266 -2.26 -21.78 -9.67
CA PRO A 266 -2.88 -20.93 -8.67
C PRO A 266 -2.16 -21.00 -7.31
N ALA A 267 -2.15 -19.87 -6.60
CA ALA A 267 -1.49 -19.73 -5.31
C ALA A 267 -2.23 -18.79 -4.38
N HIS A 268 -2.19 -19.05 -3.06
CA HIS A 268 -2.65 -18.07 -2.08
C HIS A 268 -1.80 -16.79 -2.15
N PRO A 269 -2.37 -15.60 -1.88
CA PRO A 269 -1.59 -14.37 -1.72
C PRO A 269 -0.47 -14.48 -0.68
N LYS A 270 -0.74 -15.10 0.47
CA LYS A 270 0.24 -15.32 1.53
C LYS A 270 1.43 -16.20 1.07
N CYS A 271 1.19 -17.15 0.17
CA CYS A 271 2.24 -18.04 -0.34
C CYS A 271 3.17 -17.30 -1.32
N ILE A 272 2.65 -16.30 -2.04
CA ILE A 272 3.46 -15.47 -2.95
C ILE A 272 4.34 -14.48 -2.17
N PHE A 273 3.79 -13.85 -1.12
CA PHE A 273 4.51 -12.85 -0.31
C PHE A 273 5.23 -13.44 0.89
N GLU A 274 5.29 -14.77 0.96
CA GLU A 274 5.98 -15.60 1.95
C GLU A 274 5.55 -15.40 3.40
N GLU A 275 4.81 -16.37 3.92
CA GLU A 275 4.64 -16.58 5.35
C GLU A 275 5.71 -17.59 5.84
N SER A 276 6.73 -17.09 6.54
CA SER A 276 7.59 -17.98 7.34
C SER A 276 6.79 -18.45 8.55
N LEU A 277 6.59 -19.77 8.64
CA LEU A 277 5.72 -20.48 9.60
C LEU A 277 6.16 -20.43 11.07
N TYR A 278 7.04 -19.51 11.49
CA TYR A 278 7.64 -19.59 12.82
C TYR A 278 7.27 -18.46 13.79
N TYR A 279 7.04 -17.19 13.36
CA TYR A 279 6.84 -16.09 14.33
C TYR A 279 5.84 -14.96 14.01
N ARG A 280 4.89 -15.11 13.07
CA ARG A 280 3.79 -14.12 12.85
C ARG A 280 4.24 -12.70 12.48
N LEU A 281 5.42 -12.52 11.86
CA LEU A 281 5.78 -11.29 11.13
C LEU A 281 5.29 -11.31 9.65
N GLY A 282 4.53 -12.35 9.29
CA GLY A 282 4.48 -12.98 7.97
C GLY A 282 3.55 -12.37 6.92
N ASP A 283 3.84 -11.15 6.49
CA ASP A 283 3.38 -10.66 5.19
C ASP A 283 4.33 -9.60 4.63
N TYR A 284 5.14 -9.99 3.64
CA TYR A 284 6.18 -9.14 3.05
C TYR A 284 5.75 -8.45 1.75
N ARG A 285 4.43 -8.32 1.49
CA ARG A 285 3.92 -7.71 0.25
C ARG A 285 4.38 -6.27 0.00
N ASN A 286 4.77 -5.56 1.07
CA ASN A 286 5.23 -4.18 1.03
C ASN A 286 6.74 -4.06 1.28
N ILE A 287 7.50 -5.15 1.16
CA ILE A 287 8.94 -5.19 1.39
C ILE A 287 9.69 -5.47 0.09
N LYS A 288 10.67 -4.62 -0.21
CA LYS A 288 11.66 -4.85 -1.27
C LYS A 288 12.94 -5.43 -0.66
N PHE A 289 13.15 -6.73 -0.80
CA PHE A 289 14.42 -7.37 -0.44
C PHE A 289 15.57 -6.92 -1.36
N GLY A 290 16.79 -6.91 -0.84
CA GLY A 290 17.98 -6.43 -1.55
C GLY A 290 18.16 -4.90 -1.51
N SER A 291 17.19 -4.16 -0.96
CA SER A 291 17.35 -2.72 -0.74
C SER A 291 18.43 -2.45 0.31
N THR A 292 19.29 -1.48 0.01
CA THR A 292 20.41 -1.10 0.88
C THR A 292 20.11 0.18 1.65
N TYR A 293 20.57 0.24 2.89
CA TYR A 293 20.51 1.41 3.75
C TYR A 293 21.90 1.71 4.31
N ILE A 294 22.31 2.97 4.28
CA ILE A 294 23.56 3.41 4.91
C ILE A 294 23.18 4.00 6.26
N SER A 295 23.62 3.36 7.33
CA SER A 295 23.40 3.82 8.68
C SER A 295 24.46 4.84 9.10
N THR A 296 24.11 5.75 10.00
CA THR A 296 25.07 6.65 10.63
C THR A 296 26.03 5.92 11.57
N VAL A 297 25.60 4.77 12.12
CA VAL A 297 26.41 3.96 13.05
C VAL A 297 27.20 2.86 12.36
N HIS A 298 26.89 2.53 11.10
CA HIS A 298 27.60 1.54 10.31
C HIS A 298 27.83 2.05 8.89
N GLN A 299 29.10 2.31 8.56
CA GLN A 299 29.48 3.03 7.33
C GLN A 299 29.36 2.21 6.03
N HIS A 300 29.20 0.89 6.11
CA HIS A 300 28.93 0.07 4.93
C HIS A 300 27.43 -0.08 4.69
N PRO A 301 26.97 -0.21 3.43
CA PRO A 301 25.57 -0.45 3.13
C PRO A 301 25.06 -1.75 3.77
N LEU A 302 23.98 -1.64 4.53
CA LEU A 302 23.24 -2.76 5.09
C LEU A 302 22.13 -3.16 4.14
N THR A 303 22.10 -4.42 3.72
CA THR A 303 21.11 -4.95 2.79
C THR A 303 20.02 -5.68 3.55
N LEU A 304 18.76 -5.34 3.29
CA LEU A 304 17.63 -6.10 3.81
C LEU A 304 17.56 -7.46 3.09
N VAL A 305 17.75 -8.53 3.85
CA VAL A 305 17.74 -9.90 3.36
C VAL A 305 16.63 -10.70 4.03
N GLN A 306 16.16 -11.71 3.31
CA GLN A 306 15.28 -12.73 3.86
C GLN A 306 16.13 -13.91 4.32
N GLU A 307 15.99 -14.29 5.59
CA GLU A 307 16.66 -15.45 6.17
C GLU A 307 16.00 -16.73 5.61
N THR A 308 16.82 -17.68 5.14
CA THR A 308 16.33 -18.97 4.66
C THR A 308 16.31 -19.99 5.81
N LYS A 309 15.50 -21.05 5.69
CA LYS A 309 15.33 -22.10 6.71
C LYS A 309 16.65 -22.75 7.15
N ASP A 310 17.67 -22.74 6.30
CA ASP A 310 18.98 -23.36 6.56
C ASP A 310 20.05 -22.37 7.03
N GLY A 311 19.73 -21.07 7.07
CA GLY A 311 20.71 -19.99 7.11
C GLY A 311 20.68 -19.07 8.33
N PHE A 312 19.97 -19.41 9.41
CA PHE A 312 19.77 -18.51 10.56
C PHE A 312 21.07 -17.86 11.05
N HIS A 313 21.30 -16.62 10.63
CA HIS A 313 22.37 -15.80 11.17
C HIS A 313 22.03 -15.39 12.60
N ARG A 314 23.05 -15.30 13.45
CA ARG A 314 22.91 -14.65 14.75
C ARG A 314 23.13 -13.17 14.56
N CYS A 315 22.31 -12.37 15.22
CA CYS A 315 22.51 -10.94 15.29
C CYS A 315 23.82 -10.64 16.02
N ASP A 316 24.73 -9.91 15.37
CA ASP A 316 26.04 -9.56 15.93
C ASP A 316 25.94 -8.61 17.14
N ARG A 317 24.78 -7.99 17.37
CA ARG A 317 24.54 -7.08 18.51
C ARG A 317 24.05 -7.81 19.77
N CYS A 318 22.99 -8.61 19.66
CA CYS A 318 22.36 -9.27 20.81
C CYS A 318 22.72 -10.76 20.93
N GLY A 319 23.23 -11.39 19.86
CA GLY A 319 23.51 -12.82 19.80
C GLY A 319 22.30 -13.70 19.52
N ASP A 320 21.09 -13.14 19.50
CA ASP A 320 19.85 -13.86 19.18
C ASP A 320 19.79 -14.24 17.71
N ARG A 321 18.93 -15.19 17.37
CA ARG A 321 18.72 -15.60 15.98
C ARG A 321 17.92 -14.53 15.25
N CYS A 322 18.37 -14.13 14.07
CA CYS A 322 17.56 -13.32 13.18
C CYS A 322 16.34 -14.16 12.72
N HIS A 323 15.14 -13.64 12.96
CA HIS A 323 13.90 -14.31 12.59
C HIS A 323 13.36 -13.70 11.29
N ASP A 324 13.28 -14.53 10.25
CA ASP A 324 12.69 -14.29 8.93
C ASP A 324 13.39 -13.23 8.05
N ILE A 325 13.72 -12.06 8.60
CA ILE A 325 14.43 -10.99 7.88
C ILE A 325 15.54 -10.39 8.74
N ALA A 326 16.61 -9.96 8.09
CA ALA A 326 17.77 -9.36 8.74
C ALA A 326 18.39 -8.27 7.86
N TYR A 327 19.24 -7.45 8.47
CA TYR A 327 20.10 -6.55 7.74
C TYR A 327 21.53 -7.05 7.76
N ALA A 328 22.04 -7.39 6.59
CA ALA A 328 23.37 -7.95 6.42
C ALA A 328 24.32 -6.94 5.78
N CYS A 329 25.53 -6.86 6.31
CA CYS A 329 26.64 -6.17 5.68
C CYS A 329 27.58 -7.19 5.06
N ALA A 330 27.63 -7.27 3.72
CA ALA A 330 28.53 -8.17 3.01
C ALA A 330 30.01 -7.84 3.27
N THR A 331 30.35 -6.56 3.42
CA THR A 331 31.74 -6.10 3.63
C THR A 331 32.30 -6.53 4.98
N CYS A 332 31.50 -6.42 6.04
CA CYS A 332 31.90 -6.80 7.39
C CYS A 332 31.55 -8.24 7.74
N ASN A 333 30.73 -8.91 6.93
CA ASN A 333 30.17 -10.23 7.21
C ASN A 333 29.46 -10.28 8.58
N ILE A 334 28.62 -9.27 8.83
CA ILE A 334 27.80 -9.14 10.04
C ILE A 334 26.32 -9.02 9.67
N SER A 335 25.46 -9.43 10.59
CA SER A 335 24.00 -9.38 10.45
C SER A 335 23.36 -8.80 11.72
N PHE A 336 22.28 -8.06 11.53
CA PHE A 336 21.49 -7.48 12.61
C PHE A 336 20.03 -7.86 12.46
N ASP A 337 19.40 -8.27 13.57
CA ASP A 337 17.95 -8.40 13.63
C ASP A 337 17.26 -7.02 13.60
N LEU A 338 15.96 -7.01 13.30
CA LEU A 338 15.18 -5.77 13.19
C LEU A 338 15.16 -4.92 14.46
N ASN A 339 15.04 -5.54 15.63
CA ASN A 339 14.96 -4.82 16.91
C ASN A 339 16.30 -4.12 17.21
N CYS A 340 17.40 -4.85 17.03
CA CYS A 340 18.74 -4.33 17.17
C CYS A 340 19.01 -3.21 16.17
N MET A 341 18.48 -3.31 14.95
CA MET A 341 18.57 -2.26 13.95
C MET A 341 17.78 -1.01 14.34
N TRP A 342 16.55 -1.13 14.83
CA TRP A 342 15.76 0.02 15.28
C TRP A 342 16.46 0.78 16.41
N VAL A 343 16.98 0.07 17.41
CA VAL A 343 17.71 0.67 18.55
C VAL A 343 19.06 1.27 18.12
N MET A 344 19.56 1.01 16.90
CA MET A 344 20.78 1.65 16.38
C MET A 344 20.52 2.95 15.63
N LEU A 345 19.27 3.21 15.25
CA LEU A 345 18.88 4.35 14.41
C LEU A 345 18.16 5.46 15.20
N GLU A 346 17.70 5.16 16.41
CA GLU A 346 17.35 6.13 17.46
C GLU A 346 18.61 6.66 18.16
#